data_AF-A0A2D5X170-F1
#
_entry.id   AF-A0A2D5X170-F1
#
_cell.length_a   1.000
_cell.length_b   1.000
_cell.length_c   1.000
_cell.angle_alpha   90.00
_cell.angle_beta   90.00
_cell.angle_gamma   90.00
#
_symmetry.space_group_name_H-M   'P 1'
#
loop_
_entity.id
_entity.type
_entity.pdbx_description
1 polymer ?
#
loop_
_entity_poly.entity_id
_entity_poly.type
_entity_poly.pdbx_seq_one_letter_code
_entity_poly.pdbx_strand_id
1 'polypeptide(L)'
;AAQAGVSEVLSKPVDMSHLLGQLQKHANKLFVPPPADIDKGAKGGYFDIQVTAGDPSWSLPILEQLLGDEALDDDFLNNIMTQVEGELEGIDNLDSDTLKTILRTTFDALILDATEEHGEGEEAQRMSRLEEALDIQAERIEEAIEAVIDPVLDERPDKVAILTEETGLIPTDPDALNMTVRSLELIQELLWEIGIPGRLADTTLSIRVEEAVILAQDAKDALEGFLPEDEG
;
A
#
# COMPACT_ATOMS: atom_id res chain seq x y z
N ALA A 1 14.49 22.76 37.44
CA ALA A 1 15.94 22.72 37.12
C ALA A 1 16.18 22.28 35.67
N ALA A 2 15.69 21.12 35.25
CA ALA A 2 15.84 20.65 33.86
C ALA A 2 15.26 21.62 32.80
N GLN A 3 14.14 22.30 33.10
CA GLN A 3 13.53 23.29 32.19
C GLN A 3 14.34 24.59 32.04
N ALA A 4 15.34 24.82 32.90
CA ALA A 4 16.23 25.98 32.84
C ALA A 4 17.60 25.65 32.21
N GLY A 5 17.75 24.47 31.59
CA GLY A 5 19.01 24.00 31.01
C GLY A 5 20.07 23.61 32.04
N VAL A 6 19.68 23.47 33.32
CA VAL A 6 20.58 23.05 34.39
C VAL A 6 20.77 21.54 34.31
N SER A 7 22.00 21.11 33.99
CA SER A 7 22.32 19.70 33.77
C SER A 7 22.31 18.87 35.06
N GLU A 8 22.52 19.49 36.21
CA GLU A 8 22.53 18.82 37.51
C GLU A 8 22.27 19.79 38.68
N VAL A 9 21.70 19.29 39.79
CA VAL A 9 21.48 20.06 41.02
C VAL A 9 22.11 19.34 42.21
N LEU A 10 23.05 20.01 42.89
CA LEU A 10 23.68 19.52 44.12
C LEU A 10 23.10 20.21 45.36
N SER A 11 22.82 19.43 46.41
CA SER A 11 22.37 19.95 47.71
C SER A 11 23.55 20.49 48.53
N LYS A 12 23.27 21.43 49.45
CA LYS A 12 24.27 21.99 50.38
C LYS A 12 24.18 21.30 51.76
N PRO A 13 25.28 21.14 52.50
CA PRO A 13 26.65 21.53 52.15
C PRO A 13 27.24 20.62 51.06
N VAL A 14 27.98 21.21 50.12
CA VAL A 14 28.43 20.50 48.90
C VAL A 14 29.61 19.59 49.22
N ASP A 15 29.52 18.32 48.84
CA ASP A 15 30.64 17.38 48.86
C ASP A 15 31.55 17.62 47.64
N MET A 16 32.77 18.11 47.90
CA MET A 16 33.74 18.46 46.87
C MET A 16 34.25 17.26 46.07
N SER A 17 34.24 16.06 46.66
CA SER A 17 34.66 14.85 45.96
C SER A 17 33.64 14.45 44.89
N HIS A 18 32.36 14.58 45.23
CA HIS A 18 31.24 14.31 44.33
C HIS A 18 31.17 15.34 43.19
N LEU A 19 31.38 16.61 43.51
CA LEU A 19 31.39 17.70 42.51
C LEU A 19 32.54 17.53 41.49
N LEU A 20 33.74 17.16 41.94
CA LEU A 20 34.87 16.90 41.04
C LEU A 20 34.58 15.73 40.08
N GLY A 21 33.98 14.66 40.58
CA GLY A 21 33.60 13.51 39.74
C GLY A 21 32.58 13.88 38.66
N GLN A 22 31.62 14.74 38.99
CA GLN A 22 30.59 15.19 38.04
C GLN A 22 31.13 16.19 37.02
N LEU A 23 32.01 17.09 37.44
CA LEU A 23 32.67 18.02 36.54
C LEU A 23 33.53 17.28 35.50
N GLN A 24 34.21 16.21 35.90
CA GLN A 24 34.99 15.38 34.98
C GLN A 24 34.10 14.59 34.01
N LYS A 25 32.91 14.12 34.46
CA LYS A 25 31.92 13.48 33.57
C LYS A 25 31.38 14.47 32.53
N HIS A 26 31.03 15.69 32.95
CA HIS A 26 30.61 16.74 32.03
C HIS A 26 31.71 17.16 31.04
N ALA A 27 32.96 17.30 31.51
CA ALA A 27 34.10 17.64 30.65
C ALA A 27 34.33 16.60 29.55
N ASN A 28 34.13 15.32 29.87
CA ASN A 28 34.24 14.21 28.92
C ASN A 28 32.93 13.93 28.14
N LYS A 29 31.91 14.79 28.29
CA LYS A 29 30.57 14.62 27.69
C LYS A 29 29.92 13.26 27.98
N LEU A 30 30.27 12.65 29.11
CA LEU A 30 29.68 11.40 29.55
C LEU A 30 28.31 11.68 30.18
N PHE A 31 27.39 10.73 30.02
CA PHE A 31 26.02 10.87 30.51
C PHE A 31 26.00 11.07 32.03
N VAL A 32 25.28 12.10 32.47
CA VAL A 32 24.96 12.33 33.87
C VAL A 32 23.44 12.19 33.99
N PRO A 33 22.94 11.30 34.88
CA PRO A 33 21.50 11.06 35.00
C PRO A 33 20.78 12.35 35.41
N PRO A 34 19.58 12.61 34.84
CA PRO A 34 18.86 13.85 35.09
C PRO A 34 18.43 13.96 36.57
N PRO A 35 18.30 15.19 37.08
CA PRO A 35 18.05 15.42 38.50
C PRO A 35 16.63 14.98 38.90
N ALA A 36 16.59 13.88 39.66
CA ALA A 36 15.43 13.27 40.32
C ALA A 36 14.30 12.74 39.41
N ASP A 37 13.63 11.69 39.89
CA ASP A 37 12.44 11.12 39.26
C ASP A 37 11.35 12.18 39.15
N ILE A 38 10.96 12.43 37.91
CA ILE A 38 9.89 13.34 37.54
C ILE A 38 8.70 12.44 37.21
N ASP A 39 7.73 12.35 38.12
CA ASP A 39 6.42 11.76 37.80
C ASP A 39 5.75 12.62 36.73
N LYS A 40 5.91 12.20 35.47
CA LYS A 40 5.24 12.81 34.33
C LYS A 40 3.94 12.06 34.09
N GLY A 41 2.91 12.44 34.82
CA GLY A 41 1.53 12.23 34.38
C GLY A 41 1.33 12.88 33.01
N ALA A 42 0.78 12.10 32.08
CA ALA A 42 0.24 12.50 30.79
C ALA A 42 1.16 13.36 29.87
N LYS A 43 2.04 12.68 29.13
CA LYS A 43 2.18 12.75 27.65
C LYS A 43 3.48 12.07 27.21
N GLY A 44 3.33 11.00 26.42
CA GLY A 44 4.43 10.29 25.74
C GLY A 44 4.86 9.01 26.44
N GLY A 45 3.98 8.01 26.47
CA GLY A 45 4.28 6.65 26.93
C GLY A 45 4.53 5.71 25.75
N TYR A 46 5.59 4.91 25.84
CA TYR A 46 5.71 3.65 25.13
C TYR A 46 4.61 2.72 25.65
N PHE A 47 3.74 2.24 24.76
CA PHE A 47 2.66 1.32 25.11
C PHE A 47 3.22 -0.10 25.22
N ASP A 48 3.37 -0.58 26.45
CA ASP A 48 3.44 -2.02 26.71
C ASP A 48 2.03 -2.49 27.02
N ILE A 49 1.37 -3.09 26.02
CA ILE A 49 -0.02 -3.57 26.12
C ILE A 49 0.04 -5.07 26.42
N GLN A 50 -0.30 -5.45 27.65
CA GLN A 50 -0.61 -6.84 27.94
C GLN A 50 -2.09 -7.08 27.62
N VAL A 51 -2.36 -7.58 26.41
CA VAL A 51 -3.70 -8.00 26.00
C VAL A 51 -4.01 -9.36 26.63
N THR A 52 -4.87 -9.40 27.64
CA THR A 52 -5.53 -10.63 28.09
C THR A 52 -6.92 -10.68 27.46
N ALA A 53 -7.15 -11.63 26.55
CA ALA A 53 -8.33 -11.76 25.69
C ALA A 53 -9.68 -12.02 26.40
N GLY A 54 -9.77 -11.78 27.71
CA GLY A 54 -10.98 -11.98 28.51
C GLY A 54 -11.25 -10.86 29.53
N ASP A 55 -10.49 -9.75 29.48
CA ASP A 55 -10.73 -8.62 30.38
C ASP A 55 -11.29 -7.42 29.58
N PRO A 56 -12.61 -7.18 29.60
CA PRO A 56 -13.26 -6.11 28.85
C PRO A 56 -12.99 -4.72 29.45
N SER A 57 -12.21 -4.62 30.54
CA SER A 57 -11.85 -3.35 31.19
C SER A 57 -11.20 -2.31 30.26
N TRP A 58 -10.62 -2.74 29.13
CA TRP A 58 -10.00 -1.83 28.16
C TRP A 58 -10.90 -1.46 26.97
N SER A 59 -11.77 -2.36 26.52
CA SER A 59 -12.64 -2.11 25.35
C SER A 59 -13.91 -1.35 25.71
N LEU A 60 -14.50 -1.63 26.88
CA LEU A 60 -15.73 -0.99 27.35
C LEU A 60 -15.63 0.54 27.47
N PRO A 61 -14.60 1.15 28.10
CA PRO A 61 -14.52 2.61 28.19
C PRO A 61 -14.34 3.29 26.82
N ILE A 62 -13.73 2.59 25.85
CA ILE A 62 -13.57 3.10 24.48
C ILE A 62 -14.90 3.05 23.73
N LEU A 63 -15.64 1.95 23.88
CA LEU A 63 -16.98 1.79 23.30
C LEU A 63 -17.97 2.78 23.92
N GLU A 64 -17.93 3.01 25.23
CA GLU A 64 -18.72 4.05 25.92
C GLU A 64 -18.38 5.45 25.41
N GLN A 65 -17.10 5.73 25.15
CA GLN A 65 -16.67 7.01 24.59
C GLN A 65 -17.15 7.19 23.13
N LEU A 66 -17.13 6.12 22.33
CA LEU A 66 -17.56 6.14 20.94
C LEU A 66 -19.09 6.17 20.77
N LEU A 67 -19.82 5.62 21.75
CA LEU A 67 -21.28 5.67 21.83
C LEU A 67 -21.81 6.97 22.47
N GLY A 68 -20.91 7.86 22.90
CA GLY A 68 -21.28 9.18 23.41
C GLY A 68 -22.12 9.94 22.39
N ASP A 69 -23.13 10.68 22.85
CA ASP A 69 -24.08 11.40 21.99
C ASP A 69 -23.39 12.41 21.03
N GLU A 70 -22.15 12.80 21.33
CA GLU A 70 -21.29 13.66 20.49
C GLU A 70 -20.51 12.90 19.41
N ALA A 71 -20.24 11.61 19.60
CA ALA A 71 -19.47 10.79 18.66
C ALA A 71 -20.36 10.07 17.62
N LEU A 72 -21.61 9.76 17.98
CA LEU A 72 -22.64 9.30 17.04
C LEU A 72 -23.38 10.47 16.42
N ASP A 73 -22.67 11.27 15.63
CA ASP A 73 -23.24 12.37 14.85
C ASP A 73 -23.75 11.92 13.46
N ASP A 74 -24.50 12.79 12.79
CA ASP A 74 -25.09 12.49 11.48
C ASP A 74 -24.00 12.31 10.41
N ASP A 75 -22.85 12.97 10.53
CA ASP A 75 -21.75 12.86 9.57
C ASP A 75 -21.08 11.48 9.64
N PHE A 76 -20.87 10.96 10.85
CA PHE A 76 -20.36 9.60 11.07
C PHE A 76 -21.33 8.54 10.56
N LEU A 77 -22.63 8.69 10.85
CA LEU A 77 -23.66 7.74 10.40
C LEU A 77 -23.81 7.76 8.87
N ASN A 78 -23.75 8.94 8.25
CA ASN A 78 -23.75 9.06 6.79
C ASN A 78 -22.51 8.41 6.18
N ASN A 79 -21.33 8.55 6.79
CA ASN A 79 -20.12 7.88 6.31
C ASN A 79 -20.24 6.35 6.39
N ILE A 80 -20.77 5.81 7.50
CA ILE A 80 -21.06 4.38 7.61
C ILE A 80 -22.06 3.96 6.54
N MET A 81 -23.16 4.69 6.36
CA MET A 81 -24.17 4.38 5.34
C MET A 81 -23.57 4.37 3.95
N THR A 82 -22.74 5.35 3.58
CA THR A 82 -22.05 5.41 2.28
C THR A 82 -21.00 4.31 2.11
N GLN A 83 -20.31 3.90 3.18
CA GLN A 83 -19.33 2.82 3.10
C GLN A 83 -20.00 1.45 2.98
N VAL A 84 -21.18 1.29 3.59
CA VAL A 84 -21.99 0.07 3.52
C VAL A 84 -22.85 0.03 2.24
N GLU A 85 -23.09 1.19 1.62
CA GLU A 85 -23.81 1.34 0.35
C GLU A 85 -23.09 0.57 -0.76
N GLY A 86 -23.69 -0.55 -1.18
CA GLY A 86 -23.14 -1.46 -2.19
C GLY A 86 -22.61 -2.78 -1.65
N GLU A 87 -22.37 -2.92 -0.34
CA GLU A 87 -21.96 -4.19 0.29
C GLU A 87 -23.15 -4.99 0.86
N LEU A 88 -24.25 -4.32 1.23
CA LEU A 88 -25.44 -4.95 1.79
C LEU A 88 -26.69 -4.54 1.03
N GLU A 89 -27.33 -5.50 0.33
CA GLU A 89 -28.62 -5.27 -0.34
C GLU A 89 -29.74 -5.07 0.70
N GLY A 90 -30.44 -3.93 0.65
CA GLY A 90 -31.65 -3.67 1.44
C GLY A 90 -31.55 -2.62 2.55
N ILE A 91 -30.44 -1.89 2.64
CA ILE A 91 -30.25 -0.79 3.62
C ILE A 91 -30.79 0.56 3.10
N ASP A 92 -31.25 0.61 1.84
CA ASP A 92 -31.72 1.82 1.13
C ASP A 92 -32.86 2.61 1.82
N ASN A 93 -33.54 2.02 2.81
CA ASN A 93 -34.64 2.64 3.56
C ASN A 93 -34.32 2.85 5.06
N LEU A 94 -33.07 2.70 5.49
CA LEU A 94 -32.69 2.96 6.87
C LEU A 94 -32.41 4.47 7.06
N ASP A 95 -33.15 5.12 7.94
CA ASP A 95 -32.85 6.49 8.35
C ASP A 95 -31.72 6.53 9.41
N SER A 96 -31.01 7.66 9.48
CA SER A 96 -29.92 7.90 10.45
C SER A 96 -30.38 7.65 11.89
N ASP A 97 -31.61 8.06 12.21
CA ASP A 97 -32.20 7.94 13.55
C ASP A 97 -32.46 6.47 13.95
N THR A 98 -32.94 5.63 13.03
CA THR A 98 -33.12 4.19 13.26
C THR A 98 -31.77 3.49 13.34
N LEU A 99 -30.80 3.85 12.50
CA LEU A 99 -29.43 3.29 12.58
C LEU A 99 -28.80 3.59 13.95
N LYS A 100 -28.91 4.84 14.40
CA LYS A 100 -28.40 5.27 15.71
C LYS A 100 -29.06 4.50 16.86
N THR A 101 -30.37 4.28 16.77
CA THR A 101 -31.11 3.53 17.79
C THR A 101 -30.73 2.05 17.79
N ILE A 102 -30.52 1.46 16.60
CA ILE A 102 -30.07 0.08 16.46
C ILE A 102 -28.66 -0.07 17.03
N LEU A 103 -27.70 0.75 16.59
CA LEU A 103 -26.31 0.72 17.08
C LEU A 103 -26.26 0.89 18.59
N ARG A 104 -26.99 1.86 19.14
CA ARG A 104 -27.05 2.06 20.59
C ARG A 104 -27.61 0.84 21.31
N THR A 105 -28.72 0.28 20.83
CA THR A 105 -29.34 -0.89 21.46
C THR A 105 -28.46 -2.14 21.36
N THR A 106 -27.80 -2.38 20.22
CA THR A 106 -26.94 -3.55 20.02
C THR A 106 -25.64 -3.43 20.82
N PHE A 107 -25.04 -2.25 20.88
CA PHE A 107 -23.84 -2.01 21.70
C PHE A 107 -24.15 -2.00 23.20
N ASP A 108 -25.28 -1.43 23.64
CA ASP A 108 -25.73 -1.49 25.04
C ASP A 108 -25.95 -2.95 25.48
N ALA A 109 -26.53 -3.79 24.61
CA ALA A 109 -26.69 -5.22 24.87
C ALA A 109 -25.34 -5.97 24.93
N LEU A 110 -24.39 -5.61 24.07
CA LEU A 110 -23.05 -6.19 24.06
C LEU A 110 -22.25 -5.82 25.32
N ILE A 111 -22.35 -4.57 25.76
CA ILE A 111 -21.74 -4.09 27.00
C ILE A 111 -22.33 -4.85 28.19
N LEU A 112 -23.66 -5.05 28.21
CA LEU A 112 -24.33 -5.74 29.29
C LEU A 112 -23.91 -7.22 29.37
N ASP A 113 -23.87 -7.94 28.25
CA ASP A 113 -23.39 -9.34 28.18
C ASP A 113 -21.91 -9.49 28.56
N ALA A 114 -21.06 -8.50 28.24
CA ALA A 114 -19.65 -8.49 28.63
C ALA A 114 -19.41 -8.16 30.11
N THR A 115 -20.38 -7.53 30.77
CA THR A 115 -20.33 -7.21 32.22
C THR A 115 -21.00 -8.25 33.10
N GLU A 116 -21.77 -9.17 32.53
CA GLU A 116 -22.32 -10.32 33.24
C GLU A 116 -21.24 -11.40 33.39
N GLU A 117 -20.95 -11.78 34.64
CA GLU A 117 -20.01 -12.86 34.96
C GLU A 117 -20.67 -14.20 34.61
N HIS A 118 -20.53 -14.65 33.36
CA HIS A 118 -21.01 -15.95 32.91
C HIS A 118 -20.19 -17.06 33.57
N GLY A 119 -20.87 -18.05 34.15
CA GLY A 119 -20.20 -19.18 34.80
C GLY A 119 -19.32 -19.97 33.82
N GLU A 120 -18.16 -20.41 34.31
CA GLU A 120 -17.08 -21.11 33.57
C GLU A 120 -17.51 -22.27 32.65
N GLY A 121 -18.73 -22.80 32.83
CA GLY A 121 -19.30 -23.86 31.99
C GLY A 121 -19.99 -23.39 30.71
N GLU A 122 -20.45 -22.14 30.64
CA GLU A 122 -21.11 -21.58 29.45
C GLU A 122 -20.09 -21.02 28.45
N GLU A 123 -18.98 -20.45 28.93
CA GLU A 123 -17.89 -19.95 28.07
C GLU A 123 -17.28 -21.06 27.20
N ALA A 124 -17.06 -22.26 27.74
CA ALA A 124 -16.52 -23.37 26.96
C ALA A 124 -17.47 -23.83 25.84
N GLN A 125 -18.79 -23.82 26.10
CA GLN A 125 -19.79 -24.13 25.09
C GLN A 125 -19.94 -23.01 24.06
N ARG A 126 -19.79 -21.75 24.49
CA ARG A 126 -19.75 -20.59 23.59
C ARG A 126 -18.50 -20.63 22.71
N MET A 127 -17.33 -20.94 23.26
CA MET A 127 -16.08 -21.09 22.49
C MET A 127 -16.15 -22.22 21.48
N SER A 128 -16.71 -23.38 21.84
CA SER A 128 -16.87 -24.49 20.89
C SER A 128 -17.85 -24.17 19.76
N ARG A 129 -18.93 -23.42 20.04
CA ARG A 129 -19.85 -22.93 19.00
C ARG A 129 -19.23 -21.85 18.13
N LEU A 130 -18.40 -21.00 18.72
CA LEU A 130 -17.64 -19.97 18.00
C LEU A 130 -16.62 -20.62 17.07
N GLU A 131 -15.88 -21.62 17.54
CA GLU A 131 -14.92 -22.41 16.75
C GLU A 131 -15.61 -23.07 15.55
N GLU A 132 -16.73 -23.77 15.78
CA GLU A 132 -17.51 -24.39 14.70
C GLU A 132 -18.03 -23.35 13.69
N ALA A 133 -18.51 -22.19 14.17
CA ALA A 133 -18.96 -21.12 13.30
C ALA A 133 -17.81 -20.51 12.49
N LEU A 134 -16.63 -20.33 13.10
CA LEU A 134 -15.44 -19.80 12.44
C LEU A 134 -14.90 -20.76 11.37
N ASP A 135 -14.90 -22.06 11.62
CA ASP A 135 -14.50 -23.07 10.65
C ASP A 135 -15.44 -23.07 9.43
N ILE A 136 -16.76 -23.00 9.67
CA ILE A 136 -17.76 -22.88 8.59
C ILE A 136 -17.58 -21.58 7.80
N GLN A 137 -17.24 -20.47 8.48
CA GLN A 137 -16.95 -19.21 7.78
C GLN A 137 -15.66 -19.30 6.98
N ALA A 138 -14.62 -19.96 7.50
CA ALA A 138 -13.35 -20.13 6.80
C ALA A 138 -13.53 -20.93 5.51
N GLU A 139 -14.28 -22.04 5.53
CA GLU A 139 -14.62 -22.82 4.33
C GLU A 139 -15.38 -21.99 3.30
N ARG A 140 -16.35 -21.17 3.74
CA ARG A 140 -17.12 -20.30 2.84
C ARG A 140 -16.27 -19.19 2.23
N ILE A 141 -15.33 -18.65 3.00
CA ILE A 141 -14.38 -17.64 2.53
C ILE A 141 -13.41 -18.26 1.53
N GLU A 142 -12.95 -19.49 1.76
CA GLU A 142 -12.09 -20.22 0.82
C GLU A 142 -12.79 -20.41 -0.53
N GLU A 143 -14.04 -20.90 -0.53
CA GLU A 143 -14.82 -21.09 -1.77
C GLU A 143 -15.07 -19.75 -2.50
N ALA A 144 -15.37 -18.68 -1.76
CA ALA A 144 -15.56 -17.35 -2.33
C ALA A 144 -14.26 -16.76 -2.91
N ILE A 145 -13.12 -16.96 -2.23
CA ILE A 145 -11.81 -16.53 -2.69
C ILE A 145 -11.42 -17.30 -3.95
N GLU A 146 -11.60 -18.61 -4.00
CA GLU A 146 -11.31 -19.44 -5.18
C GLU A 146 -12.13 -18.97 -6.39
N ALA A 147 -13.43 -18.73 -6.21
CA ALA A 147 -14.30 -18.24 -7.28
C ALA A 147 -13.94 -16.83 -7.81
N VAL A 148 -13.36 -15.96 -6.97
CA VAL A 148 -12.92 -14.61 -7.36
C VAL A 148 -11.51 -14.63 -7.95
N ILE A 149 -10.63 -15.49 -7.45
CA ILE A 149 -9.23 -15.57 -7.86
C ILE A 149 -9.08 -16.31 -9.18
N ASP A 150 -9.86 -17.35 -9.46
CA ASP A 150 -9.77 -18.12 -10.72
C ASP A 150 -9.85 -17.22 -11.98
N PRO A 151 -10.85 -16.32 -12.11
CA PRO A 151 -10.90 -15.37 -13.23
C PRO A 151 -9.73 -14.39 -13.27
N VAL A 152 -9.23 -13.95 -12.11
CA VAL A 152 -8.14 -12.98 -11.99
C VAL A 152 -6.79 -13.59 -12.36
N LEU A 153 -6.57 -14.87 -12.05
CA LEU A 153 -5.34 -15.58 -12.40
C LEU A 153 -5.29 -15.99 -13.88
N ASP A 154 -6.44 -16.23 -14.49
CA ASP A 154 -6.55 -16.51 -15.93
C ASP A 154 -6.47 -15.25 -16.80
N GLU A 155 -6.73 -14.09 -16.21
CA GLU A 155 -6.56 -12.80 -16.87
C GLU A 155 -5.06 -12.52 -17.08
N ARG A 156 -4.60 -12.68 -18.32
CA ARG A 156 -3.28 -12.18 -18.71
C ARG A 156 -3.34 -10.66 -18.64
N PRO A 157 -2.53 -9.99 -17.81
CA PRO A 157 -2.57 -8.54 -17.73
C PRO A 157 -2.30 -7.95 -19.11
N ASP A 158 -3.03 -6.90 -19.46
CA ASP A 158 -2.75 -6.12 -20.65
C ASP A 158 -1.28 -5.69 -20.63
N LYS A 159 -0.59 -5.90 -21.75
CA LYS A 159 0.79 -5.45 -21.93
C LYS A 159 0.80 -3.92 -22.03
N VAL A 160 0.68 -3.25 -20.90
CA VAL A 160 0.88 -1.82 -20.79
C VAL A 160 2.37 -1.62 -20.56
N ALA A 161 3.04 -0.99 -21.52
CA ALA A 161 4.40 -0.52 -21.28
C ALA A 161 4.34 0.50 -20.14
N ILE A 162 4.87 0.16 -18.98
CA ILE A 162 5.09 1.12 -17.90
C ILE A 162 6.23 2.03 -18.37
N LEU A 163 5.87 3.13 -19.03
CA LEU A 163 6.78 4.17 -19.48
C LEU A 163 7.42 4.82 -18.24
N THR A 164 8.57 4.29 -17.84
CA THR A 164 9.41 4.82 -16.77
C THR A 164 10.75 5.20 -17.39
N GLU A 165 11.35 6.30 -16.93
CA GLU A 165 12.67 6.77 -17.38
C GLU A 165 13.79 5.70 -17.22
N GLU A 166 13.52 4.65 -16.43
CA GLU A 166 14.45 3.58 -16.08
C GLU A 166 14.40 2.36 -17.00
N THR A 167 13.34 2.15 -17.80
CA THR A 167 13.25 0.97 -18.70
C THR A 167 14.03 1.11 -20.01
N GLY A 168 14.65 2.27 -20.27
CA GLY A 168 15.67 2.43 -21.32
C GLY A 168 15.18 2.22 -22.76
N LEU A 169 13.88 2.19 -23.01
CA LEU A 169 13.33 2.14 -24.36
C LEU A 169 13.13 3.56 -24.87
N ILE A 170 13.99 3.98 -25.79
CA ILE A 170 13.84 5.25 -26.50
C ILE A 170 12.61 5.11 -27.41
N PRO A 171 11.57 5.95 -27.26
CA PRO A 171 10.40 5.89 -28.12
C PRO A 171 10.84 6.14 -29.57
N THR A 172 10.83 5.08 -30.39
CA THR A 172 11.10 5.18 -31.81
C THR A 172 9.89 5.81 -32.49
N ASP A 173 10.13 6.78 -33.37
CA ASP A 173 9.07 7.41 -34.15
C ASP A 173 8.28 6.34 -34.94
N PRO A 174 6.94 6.24 -34.77
CA PRO A 174 6.10 5.33 -35.54
C PRO A 174 6.27 5.47 -37.06
N ASP A 175 6.56 6.67 -37.55
CA ASP A 175 6.78 6.89 -38.97
C ASP A 175 8.11 6.29 -39.44
N ALA A 176 9.15 6.29 -38.60
CA ALA A 176 10.42 5.61 -38.88
C ALA A 176 10.24 4.08 -38.92
N LEU A 177 9.46 3.52 -38.00
CA LEU A 177 9.11 2.09 -38.01
C LEU A 177 8.30 1.72 -39.26
N ASN A 178 7.34 2.54 -39.66
CA ASN A 178 6.59 2.32 -40.90
C ASN A 178 7.51 2.40 -42.13
N MET A 179 8.44 3.37 -42.19
CA MET A 179 9.41 3.46 -43.29
C MET A 179 10.30 2.23 -43.36
N THR A 180 10.78 1.70 -42.23
CA THR A 180 11.61 0.48 -42.24
C THR A 180 10.84 -0.74 -42.73
N VAL A 181 9.61 -0.94 -42.26
CA VAL A 181 8.76 -2.05 -42.75
C VAL A 181 8.56 -1.95 -44.26
N ARG A 182 8.22 -0.75 -44.78
CA ARG A 182 8.05 -0.53 -46.22
C ARG A 182 9.34 -0.75 -47.01
N SER A 183 10.49 -0.36 -46.45
CA SER A 183 11.79 -0.61 -47.08
C SER A 183 12.10 -2.10 -47.19
N LEU A 184 11.81 -2.89 -46.15
CA LEU A 184 12.02 -4.34 -46.13
C LEU A 184 11.08 -5.06 -47.09
N GLU A 185 9.81 -4.66 -47.15
CA GLU A 185 8.84 -5.18 -48.13
C GLU A 185 9.31 -4.95 -49.57
N LEU A 186 9.77 -3.74 -49.89
CA LEU A 186 10.26 -3.38 -51.22
C LEU A 186 11.55 -4.14 -51.58
N ILE A 187 12.51 -4.25 -50.64
CA ILE A 187 13.73 -5.03 -50.85
C ILE A 187 13.39 -6.51 -51.08
N GLN A 188 12.44 -7.07 -50.33
CA GLN A 188 11.99 -8.45 -50.49
C GLN A 188 11.39 -8.69 -51.87
N GLU A 189 10.54 -7.78 -52.36
CA GLU A 189 9.97 -7.84 -53.70
C GLU A 189 11.07 -7.78 -54.76
N LEU A 190 12.03 -6.88 -54.64
CA LEU A 190 13.14 -6.75 -55.58
C LEU A 190 14.05 -7.97 -55.60
N LEU A 191 14.37 -8.55 -54.43
CA LEU A 191 15.17 -9.78 -54.34
C LEU A 191 14.46 -10.95 -55.04
N TRP A 192 13.13 -11.01 -54.94
CA TRP A 192 12.33 -11.97 -55.67
C TRP A 192 12.37 -11.72 -57.19
N GLU A 193 12.21 -10.47 -57.64
CA GLU A 193 12.27 -10.10 -59.06
C GLU A 193 13.64 -10.36 -59.69
N ILE A 194 14.73 -10.14 -58.94
CA ILE A 194 16.12 -10.44 -59.33
C ILE A 194 16.33 -11.96 -59.47
N GLY A 195 15.67 -12.77 -58.65
CA GLY A 195 15.73 -14.22 -58.70
C GLY A 195 15.10 -14.84 -59.97
N ILE A 196 14.33 -14.07 -60.73
CA ILE A 196 13.71 -14.51 -61.98
C ILE A 196 14.76 -14.42 -63.12
N PRO A 197 15.09 -15.54 -63.79
CA PRO A 197 16.08 -15.54 -64.87
C PRO A 197 15.72 -14.56 -65.98
N GLY A 198 16.68 -13.71 -66.38
CA GLY A 198 16.52 -12.75 -67.49
C GLY A 198 15.93 -11.39 -67.10
N ARG A 199 15.45 -11.18 -65.87
CA ARG A 199 14.93 -9.88 -65.41
C ARG A 199 15.98 -8.82 -65.13
N LEU A 200 17.21 -9.21 -64.82
CA LEU A 200 18.34 -8.30 -64.59
C LEU A 200 18.75 -7.47 -65.83
N ALA A 201 18.29 -7.86 -67.03
CA ALA A 201 18.52 -7.09 -68.24
C ALA A 201 17.51 -5.95 -68.46
N ASP A 202 16.45 -5.88 -67.65
CA ASP A 202 15.45 -4.81 -67.70
C ASP A 202 15.97 -3.56 -66.98
N THR A 203 16.14 -2.47 -67.73
CA THR A 203 16.54 -1.16 -67.20
C THR A 203 15.57 -0.65 -66.13
N THR A 204 14.30 -1.05 -66.18
CA THR A 204 13.29 -0.68 -65.19
C THR A 204 13.58 -1.29 -63.83
N LEU A 205 14.05 -2.55 -63.81
CA LEU A 205 14.43 -3.23 -62.56
C LEU A 205 15.69 -2.58 -61.96
N SER A 206 16.66 -2.21 -62.81
CA SER A 206 17.87 -1.52 -62.35
C SER A 206 17.56 -0.19 -61.64
N ILE A 207 16.62 0.60 -62.19
CA ILE A 207 16.21 1.88 -61.58
C ILE A 207 15.48 1.64 -60.26
N ARG A 208 14.58 0.65 -60.20
CA ARG A 208 13.86 0.32 -58.95
C ARG A 208 14.78 -0.17 -57.84
N VAL A 209 15.83 -0.90 -58.20
CA VAL A 209 16.87 -1.32 -57.25
C VAL A 209 17.62 -0.11 -56.70
N GLU A 210 17.96 0.86 -57.55
CA GLU A 210 18.61 2.11 -57.13
C GLU A 210 17.72 2.94 -56.19
N GLU A 211 16.43 3.09 -56.51
CA GLU A 211 15.46 3.78 -55.65
C GLU A 211 15.27 3.09 -54.30
N ALA A 212 15.23 1.75 -54.27
CA ALA A 212 15.12 1.00 -53.02
C ALA A 212 16.38 1.10 -52.16
N VAL A 213 17.57 1.20 -52.77
CA VAL A 213 18.81 1.45 -52.04
C VAL A 213 18.77 2.82 -51.36
N ILE A 214 18.29 3.85 -52.05
CA ILE A 214 18.14 5.20 -51.48
C ILE A 214 17.12 5.17 -50.32
N LEU A 215 15.97 4.54 -50.52
CA LEU A 215 14.94 4.42 -49.48
C LEU A 215 15.42 3.63 -48.26
N ALA A 216 16.24 2.60 -48.45
CA ALA A 216 16.87 1.85 -47.35
C ALA A 216 17.90 2.69 -46.59
N GLN A 217 18.64 3.54 -47.30
CA GLN A 217 19.57 4.50 -46.70
C GLN A 217 18.81 5.53 -45.85
N ASP A 218 17.73 6.13 -46.38
CA ASP A 218 16.91 7.09 -45.64
C ASP A 218 16.31 6.47 -44.37
N ALA A 219 15.82 5.24 -44.47
CA ALA A 219 15.28 4.51 -43.32
C ALA A 219 16.37 4.19 -42.27
N LYS A 220 17.61 3.92 -42.70
CA LYS A 220 18.75 3.70 -41.80
C LYS A 220 19.13 5.00 -41.08
N ASP A 221 19.27 6.10 -41.82
CA ASP A 221 19.69 7.39 -41.27
C ASP A 221 18.63 7.92 -40.27
N ALA A 222 17.34 7.67 -40.51
CA ALA A 222 16.25 7.98 -39.58
C ALA A 222 16.34 7.21 -38.25
N LEU A 223 16.98 6.05 -38.22
CA LEU A 223 17.16 5.22 -37.03
C LEU A 223 18.51 5.40 -36.33
N GLU A 224 19.50 6.02 -37.00
CA GLU A 224 20.88 6.12 -36.50
C GLU A 224 20.98 6.85 -35.15
N GLY A 225 20.13 7.84 -34.90
CA GLY A 225 20.06 8.57 -33.63
C GLY A 225 19.41 7.81 -32.46
N PHE A 226 18.86 6.62 -32.71
CA PHE A 226 18.21 5.76 -31.70
C PHE A 226 19.03 4.51 -31.38
N LEU A 227 20.14 4.29 -32.10
CA LEU A 227 21.08 3.23 -31.78
C LEU A 227 21.94 3.69 -30.60
N PRO A 228 22.27 2.79 -29.66
CA PRO A 228 23.24 3.10 -28.63
C PRO A 228 24.56 3.51 -29.31
N GLU A 229 25.17 4.62 -28.85
CA GLU A 229 26.51 4.99 -29.32
C GLU A 229 27.43 3.79 -29.10
N ASP A 230 28.08 3.30 -30.16
CA ASP A 230 29.14 2.31 -30.03
C ASP A 230 30.21 2.91 -29.10
N GLU A 231 30.28 2.41 -27.86
CA GLU A 231 31.43 2.63 -26.99
C GLU A 231 32.64 1.92 -27.61
N GLY A 232 33.28 2.57 -28.58
CA GLY A 232 34.50 2.15 -29.27
C GLY A 232 35.65 3.13 -29.10
#